data_AF-A0A0L0BGM0-F1
#
_entry.id   AF-A0A0L0BGM0-F1
#
_cell.length_a   1.000
_cell.length_b   1.000
_cell.length_c   1.000
_cell.angle_alpha   90.00
_cell.angle_beta   90.00
_cell.angle_gamma   90.00
#
_symmetry.space_group_name_H-M   'P 1'
#
loop_
_entity.id
_entity.type
_entity.pdbx_description
1 polymer ?
#
loop_
_entity_poly.entity_id
_entity_poly.type
_entity_poly.pdbx_seq_one_letter_code
_entity_poly.pdbx_strand_id
1 'polypeptide(L)'
;MLVRYFGAAKAATGVAEERLPAGRPVAVVLDELRERAGVPGAPSLARVLERSSFLLNEVALREHSTVLQDHDVLDVLPPFAGG
;
A
#
# COMPACT_ATOMS: atom_id res chain seq x y z
N MET A 1 10.64 0.71 -6.99
CA MET A 1 10.08 1.49 -5.87
C MET A 1 9.93 0.62 -4.62
N LEU A 2 9.84 1.23 -3.45
CA LEU A 2 9.59 0.57 -2.17
C LEU A 2 8.14 0.83 -1.72
N VAL A 3 7.43 -0.20 -1.26
CA VAL A 3 6.14 -0.05 -0.59
C VAL A 3 6.31 -0.45 0.87
N ARG A 4 5.86 0.40 1.80
CA ARG A 4 5.88 0.11 3.24
C ARG A 4 4.45 -0.02 3.77
N TYR A 5 4.20 -1.09 4.51
CA TYR A 5 2.89 -1.42 5.06
C TYR A 5 2.87 -1.20 6.57
N PHE A 6 1.83 -0.53 7.04
CA PHE A 6 1.63 -0.24 8.46
C PHE A 6 0.34 -0.89 8.98
N GLY A 7 0.29 -1.13 10.29
CA GLY A 7 -0.91 -1.63 10.99
C GLY A 7 -1.56 -2.85 10.31
N ALA A 8 -2.85 -2.71 9.97
CA ALA A 8 -3.62 -3.76 9.33
C ALA A 8 -3.09 -4.17 7.94
N ALA A 9 -2.41 -3.28 7.21
CA ALA A 9 -1.84 -3.61 5.90
C ALA A 9 -0.66 -4.56 6.07
N LYS A 10 0.21 -4.30 7.07
CA LYS A 10 1.31 -5.20 7.43
C LYS A 10 0.79 -6.57 7.86
N ALA A 11 -0.31 -6.60 8.63
CA ALA A 11 -0.94 -7.87 9.02
C ALA A 11 -1.51 -8.61 7.81
N ALA A 12 -2.14 -7.90 6.87
CA ALA A 12 -2.74 -8.47 5.67
C ALA A 12 -1.70 -8.99 4.67
N THR A 13 -0.55 -8.33 4.54
CA THR A 13 0.54 -8.70 3.62
C THR A 13 1.54 -9.68 4.25
N GLY A 14 1.65 -9.69 5.58
CA GLY A 14 2.65 -10.47 6.32
C GLY A 14 4.06 -9.88 6.28
N VAL A 15 4.28 -8.78 5.55
CA VAL A 15 5.58 -8.13 5.38
C VAL A 15 5.49 -6.64 5.73
N ALA A 16 6.56 -6.10 6.31
CA ALA A 16 6.65 -4.69 6.64
C ALA A 16 6.88 -3.82 5.39
N GLU A 17 7.63 -4.33 4.42
CA GLU A 17 7.97 -3.63 3.19
C GLU A 17 8.30 -4.62 2.08
N GLU A 18 8.10 -4.20 0.83
CA GLU A 18 8.50 -4.97 -0.35
C GLU A 18 8.87 -4.04 -1.52
N ARG A 19 9.68 -4.56 -2.45
CA ARG A 19 10.01 -3.85 -3.69
C ARG A 19 9.06 -4.26 -4.80
N LEU A 20 8.46 -3.28 -5.46
CA LEU A 20 7.60 -3.49 -6.62
C LEU A 20 8.18 -2.79 -7.86
N PRO A 21 7.83 -3.28 -9.07
CA PRO A 21 8.19 -2.60 -10.31
C PRO A 21 7.68 -1.16 -10.34
N ALA A 22 8.56 -0.22 -10.68
CA ALA A 22 8.22 1.19 -10.89
C ALA A 22 7.74 1.44 -12.33
N GLY A 23 7.64 2.70 -12.74
CA GLY A 23 7.23 3.14 -14.08
C GLY A 23 5.73 3.01 -14.33
N ARG A 24 4.93 2.89 -13.27
CA ARG A 24 3.49 2.62 -13.35
C ARG A 24 2.71 3.59 -12.45
N PRO A 25 1.48 3.96 -12.82
CA PRO A 25 0.63 4.77 -11.96
C PRO A 25 0.34 4.09 -10.62
N VAL A 26 0.18 4.89 -9.56
CA VAL A 26 -0.23 4.39 -8.24
C VAL A 26 -1.49 3.53 -8.33
N ALA A 27 -2.49 3.97 -9.09
CA ALA A 27 -3.75 3.24 -9.25
C ALA A 27 -3.54 1.78 -9.67
N VAL A 28 -2.68 1.54 -10.66
CA VAL A 28 -2.35 0.20 -11.18
C VAL A 28 -1.70 -0.65 -10.09
N VAL A 29 -0.78 -0.07 -9.34
CA VAL A 29 -0.10 -0.77 -8.25
C VAL A 29 -1.09 -1.15 -7.15
N LEU A 30 -2.00 -0.24 -6.79
CA LEU A 30 -3.01 -0.52 -5.78
C LEU A 30 -3.98 -1.61 -6.25
N ASP A 31 -4.36 -1.63 -7.53
CA ASP A 31 -5.22 -2.67 -8.09
C ASP A 31 -4.54 -4.05 -8.02
N GLU A 32 -3.27 -4.15 -8.41
CA GLU A 32 -2.50 -5.39 -8.26
C GLU A 32 -2.41 -5.86 -6.81
N LEU A 33 -2.23 -4.93 -5.86
CA LEU A 33 -2.20 -5.28 -4.43
C LEU A 33 -3.56 -5.75 -3.92
N ARG A 34 -4.68 -5.21 -4.43
CA ARG A 34 -6.04 -5.67 -4.06
C ARG A 34 -6.30 -7.11 -4.46
N GLU A 35 -5.69 -7.57 -5.56
CA GLU A 35 -5.87 -8.93 -6.08
C GLU A 35 -5.01 -9.98 -5.36
N ARG A 36 -4.06 -9.56 -4.51
CA ARG A 36 -3.18 -10.50 -3.81
C ARG A 36 -3.92 -11.32 -2.77
N ALA A 37 -3.56 -12.61 -2.71
CA ALA A 37 -3.94 -13.47 -1.60
C ALA A 37 -3.34 -12.91 -0.31
N GLY A 38 -4.20 -12.62 0.67
CA GLY A 38 -3.78 -12.15 1.99
C GLY A 38 -3.26 -13.27 2.89
N VAL A 39 -2.73 -12.89 4.04
CA VAL A 39 -2.31 -13.83 5.08
C VAL A 39 -3.54 -14.53 5.69
N PRO A 40 -3.55 -15.88 5.82
CA PRO A 40 -4.64 -16.59 6.49
C PRO A 40 -4.91 -16.07 7.90
N GLY A 41 -6.17 -15.75 8.20
CA GLY A 41 -6.58 -15.20 9.51
C GLY A 41 -6.39 -13.68 9.66
N ALA A 42 -5.80 -13.00 8.67
CA ALA A 42 -5.71 -11.54 8.63
C ALA A 42 -6.88 -10.93 7.82
N PRO A 43 -7.17 -9.62 7.99
CA PRO A 43 -8.11 -8.93 7.10
C PRO A 43 -7.63 -8.96 5.64
N SER A 44 -8.57 -8.98 4.70
CA SER A 44 -8.27 -8.86 3.27
C SER A 44 -7.53 -7.55 2.97
N LEU A 45 -6.43 -7.64 2.22
CA LEU A 45 -5.64 -6.49 1.80
C LEU A 45 -6.49 -5.49 1.01
N ALA A 46 -7.41 -5.96 0.16
CA ALA A 46 -8.32 -5.09 -0.58
C ALA A 46 -9.14 -4.18 0.33
N ARG A 47 -9.79 -4.74 1.36
CA ARG A 47 -10.57 -3.96 2.35
C ARG A 47 -9.72 -3.00 3.15
N VAL A 48 -8.47 -3.37 3.44
CA VAL A 48 -7.54 -2.49 4.14
C VAL A 48 -7.18 -1.30 3.25
N LEU A 49 -6.84 -1.54 1.99
CA LEU A 49 -6.47 -0.50 1.02
C LEU A 49 -7.62 0.48 0.74
N GLU A 50 -8.87 0.02 0.70
CA GLU A 50 -10.06 0.88 0.53
C GLU A 50 -10.19 1.98 1.59
N ARG A 51 -9.68 1.72 2.80
CA ARG A 51 -9.77 2.63 3.94
C ARG A 51 -8.45 3.35 4.24
N SER A 52 -7.38 2.98 3.55
CA SER A 52 -6.03 3.47 3.82
C SER A 52 -5.80 4.83 3.17
N SER A 53 -4.97 5.65 3.79
CA SER A 53 -4.32 6.79 3.15
C SER A 53 -2.94 6.38 2.64
N PHE A 54 -2.40 7.15 1.69
CA PHE A 54 -1.12 6.88 1.05
C PHE A 54 -0.21 8.07 1.16
N LEU A 55 1.07 7.83 1.46
CA LEU A 55 2.11 8.84 1.32
C LEU A 55 3.05 8.42 0.20
N LEU A 56 3.40 9.36 -0.68
CA LEU A 56 4.48 9.21 -1.62
C LEU A 56 5.65 10.07 -1.14
N ASN A 57 6.77 9.43 -0.81
CA ASN A 57 7.95 10.09 -0.25
C ASN A 57 7.60 10.98 0.95
N GLU A 58 6.86 10.41 1.90
CA GLU A 58 6.39 11.08 3.13
C GLU A 58 5.38 12.23 2.92
N VAL A 59 4.95 12.48 1.68
CA VAL A 59 3.95 13.49 1.33
C VAL A 59 2.61 12.83 1.02
N ALA A 60 1.51 13.39 1.55
CA ALA A 60 0.18 12.87 1.29
C ALA A 60 -0.13 12.81 -0.21
N LEU A 61 -0.38 11.60 -0.70
CA LEU A 61 -0.67 11.33 -2.09
C LEU A 61 -2.14 11.64 -2.38
N ARG A 62 -2.38 12.62 -3.25
CA ARG A 62 -3.73 13.06 -3.62
C ARG A 62 -4.19 12.53 -4.98
N GLU A 63 -3.24 12.26 -5.87
CA GLU A 63 -3.51 11.88 -7.25
C GLU A 63 -2.97 10.47 -7.52
N HIS A 64 -3.85 9.52 -7.80
CA HIS A 64 -3.45 8.14 -8.06
C HIS A 64 -2.98 7.90 -9.50
N SER A 65 -3.04 8.92 -10.37
CA SER A 65 -2.46 8.88 -11.72
C SER A 65 -0.94 9.09 -11.71
N THR A 66 -0.36 9.54 -10.60
CA THR A 66 1.08 9.76 -10.44
C THR A 66 1.86 8.48 -10.75
N VAL A 67 2.86 8.60 -11.64
CA VAL A 67 3.73 7.49 -12.04
C VAL A 67 4.87 7.35 -11.02
N LEU A 68 4.94 6.18 -10.39
CA LEU A 68 5.93 5.87 -9.36
C LEU A 68 7.29 5.59 -10.00
N GLN A 69 8.34 6.22 -9.50
CA GLN A 69 9.73 6.10 -9.94
C GLN A 69 10.49 5.06 -9.11
N ASP A 70 11.66 4.62 -9.57
CA ASP A 70 12.39 3.54 -8.91
C ASP A 70 12.78 3.83 -7.47
N HIS A 71 13.11 5.09 -7.17
CA HIS A 71 13.52 5.56 -5.85
C HIS A 71 12.35 5.98 -4.96
N ASP A 72 11.12 5.96 -5.47
CA ASP A 72 9.95 6.35 -4.68
C ASP A 72 9.64 5.34 -3.58
N VAL A 73 9.12 5.88 -2.49
CA VAL A 73 8.59 5.14 -1.35
C VAL A 73 7.10 5.44 -1.21
N LEU A 74 6.28 4.40 -1.30
CA LEU A 74 4.84 4.46 -1.09
C LEU A 74 4.50 3.87 0.28
N ASP A 75 3.99 4.70 1.19
CA ASP A 75 3.50 4.25 2.49
C ASP A 75 2.01 3.96 2.43
N VAL A 76 1.60 2.80 2.92
CA VAL A 76 0.21 2.39 3.08
C VAL A 76 -0.18 2.54 4.55
N LEU A 77 -1.06 3.49 4.83
CA LEU A 77 -1.48 3.86 6.18
C LEU A 77 -2.96 3.56 6.39
N PRO A 78 -3.30 2.36 6.89
CA PRO A 78 -4.66 2.07 7.34
C PRO A 78 -5.07 3.03 8.46
N PRO A 79 -6.39 3.28 8.64
CA PRO A 79 -6.85 4.08 9.76
C PRO A 79 -6.39 3.40 11.05
N PHE A 80 -5.89 4.20 11.99
CA PHE A 80 -5.48 3.70 13.29
C PHE A 80 -6.64 2.94 13.92
N ALA A 81 -6.41 1.68 14.29
CA ALA A 81 -7.30 0.93 15.18
C ALA A 81 -7.05 1.39 16.62
N GLY A 82 -7.19 2.69 16.87
CA GLY A 82 -7.09 3.25 18.21
C GLY A 82 -8.31 2.82 19.02
N GLY A 83 -8.09 1.89 19.94
CA GLY A 83 -8.95 1.54 21.06
C GLY A 83 -8.10 1.47 22.31
#